data_AF-A0A852U0Q8-F1
#
_entry.id   AF-A0A852U0Q8-F1
#
_cell.length_a   1.000
_cell.length_b   1.000
_cell.length_c   1.000
_cell.angle_alpha   90.00
_cell.angle_beta   90.00
_cell.angle_gamma   90.00
#
_symmetry.space_group_name_H-M   'P 1'
#
loop_
_entity.id
_entity.type
_entity.pdbx_description
1 polymer ?
#
loop_
_entity_poly.entity_id
_entity_poly.type
_entity_poly.pdbx_seq_one_letter_code
_entity_poly.pdbx_strand_id
1 'polypeptide(L)'
;METSGTSRTLLPDKPVHAPGGASGRSALEESLTGLSRRERRAVVLCFFGHRSQAQIASAMGLPRAHVSRLLSRGLARMRADLLA
;
A
#
# COMPACT_ATOMS: atom_id res chain seq x y z
N MET A 1 -30.70 36.79 9.57
CA MET A 1 -30.30 37.00 8.16
C MET A 1 -28.83 37.36 8.24
N GLU A 2 -27.86 36.56 7.80
CA GLU A 2 -27.63 35.98 6.47
C GLU A 2 -26.83 34.66 6.68
N THR A 3 -27.41 33.51 6.33
CA THR A 3 -27.05 32.65 5.18
C THR A 3 -25.59 32.17 5.09
N SER A 4 -25.43 30.87 5.33
CA SER A 4 -24.73 29.90 4.49
C SER A 4 -23.28 30.15 4.09
N GLY A 5 -22.43 29.18 4.45
CA GLY A 5 -21.11 29.03 3.84
C GLY A 5 -20.28 27.94 4.48
N THR A 6 -20.83 26.74 4.62
CA THR A 6 -20.06 25.53 4.93
C THR A 6 -19.07 25.26 3.79
N SER A 7 -17.90 25.91 3.84
CA SER A 7 -16.75 25.52 3.04
C SER A 7 -16.11 24.30 3.70
N ARG A 8 -16.71 23.15 3.40
CA ARG A 8 -16.11 21.83 3.58
C ARG A 8 -14.93 21.75 2.61
N THR A 9 -13.77 22.22 3.05
CA THR A 9 -12.52 21.99 2.33
C THR A 9 -12.33 20.49 2.23
N LEU A 10 -12.47 20.01 0.99
CA LEU A 10 -12.10 18.69 0.55
C LEU A 10 -10.69 18.39 1.05
N LEU A 11 -10.56 17.36 1.90
CA LEU A 11 -9.28 16.71 2.11
C LEU A 11 -8.80 16.23 0.73
N PRO A 12 -7.62 16.64 0.23
CA PRO A 12 -7.07 16.07 -0.98
C PRO A 12 -6.87 14.56 -0.78
N ASP A 13 -7.52 13.75 -1.61
CA ASP A 13 -7.50 12.26 -1.59
C ASP A 13 -6.13 11.64 -1.90
N LYS A 14 -5.05 12.43 -1.96
CA LYS A 14 -3.70 11.94 -2.22
C LYS A 14 -2.68 12.91 -1.62
N PRO A 15 -1.71 12.44 -0.82
CA PRO A 15 -0.60 13.27 -0.40
C PRO A 15 0.16 13.69 -1.67
N VAL A 16 0.26 14.98 -1.91
CA VAL A 16 1.18 15.54 -2.90
C VAL A 16 2.59 15.38 -2.30
N HIS A 17 3.42 14.53 -2.90
CA HIS A 17 4.83 14.41 -2.50
C HIS A 17 5.71 15.23 -3.44
N ALA A 18 6.47 16.14 -2.84
CA ALA A 18 7.42 17.01 -3.50
C ALA A 18 8.60 16.18 -4.06
N PRO A 19 9.10 16.48 -5.27
CA PRO A 19 10.29 15.84 -5.81
C PRO A 19 11.54 16.41 -5.14
N GLY A 20 11.88 15.87 -3.97
CA GLY A 20 13.10 16.21 -3.24
C GLY A 20 13.61 14.95 -2.55
N GLY A 21 14.59 14.28 -3.18
CA GLY A 21 15.36 13.16 -2.63
C GLY A 21 14.56 12.18 -1.77
N ALA A 22 13.95 11.18 -2.40
CA ALA A 22 13.19 10.16 -1.68
C ALA A 22 14.07 9.52 -0.60
N SER A 23 13.84 9.88 0.66
CA SER A 23 14.30 9.05 1.76
C SER A 23 13.76 7.64 1.49
N GLY A 24 14.53 6.58 1.77
CA GLY A 24 14.13 5.22 1.40
C GLY A 24 12.73 4.82 1.88
N ARG A 25 12.22 5.49 2.91
CA ARG A 25 10.83 5.37 3.39
C ARG A 25 9.79 5.91 2.40
N SER A 26 10.00 7.08 1.80
CA SER A 26 9.07 7.67 0.83
C SER A 26 9.02 6.87 -0.47
N ALA A 27 10.18 6.40 -0.97
CA ALA A 27 10.23 5.53 -2.14
C ALA A 27 9.51 4.19 -1.88
N LEU A 28 9.61 3.65 -0.67
CA LEU A 28 8.90 2.44 -0.27
C LEU A 28 7.37 2.64 -0.24
N GLU A 29 6.90 3.78 0.27
CA GLU A 29 5.47 4.13 0.28
C GLU A 29 4.90 4.32 -1.13
N GLU A 30 5.65 4.98 -2.01
CA GLU A 30 5.31 5.12 -3.44
C GLU A 30 5.16 3.74 -4.09
N SER A 31 6.15 2.88 -3.88
CA SER A 31 6.20 1.52 -4.41
C SER A 31 5.03 0.64 -3.92
N LEU A 32 4.64 0.76 -2.65
CA LEU A 32 3.44 0.10 -2.10
C LEU A 32 2.15 0.59 -2.76
N THR A 33 2.11 1.86 -3.15
CA THR A 33 0.95 2.48 -3.82
C THR A 33 0.81 1.99 -5.26
N GLY A 34 1.91 1.62 -5.92
CA GLY A 34 1.91 0.98 -7.24
C GLY A 34 1.39 -0.46 -7.25
N LEU A 35 1.33 -1.15 -6.11
CA LEU A 35 0.82 -2.52 -6.03
C LEU A 35 -0.69 -2.60 -6.20
N SER A 36 -1.17 -3.73 -6.73
CA SER A 36 -2.60 -4.03 -6.73
C SER A 36 -3.14 -4.13 -5.29
N ARG A 37 -4.44 -3.84 -5.12
CA ARG A 37 -5.08 -3.86 -3.79
C ARG A 37 -4.89 -5.19 -3.03
N ARG A 38 -4.82 -6.32 -3.75
CA ARG A 38 -4.60 -7.65 -3.14
C ARG A 38 -3.14 -7.85 -2.72
N GLU A 39 -2.19 -7.46 -3.55
CA GLU A 39 -0.76 -7.56 -3.24
C GLU A 39 -0.40 -6.65 -2.08
N ARG A 40 -0.84 -5.38 -2.13
CA ARG A 40 -0.64 -4.41 -1.05
C ARG A 40 -1.18 -4.93 0.28
N ARG A 41 -2.40 -5.48 0.29
CA ARG A 41 -3.00 -6.02 1.52
C ARG A 41 -2.21 -7.20 2.08
N ALA A 42 -1.73 -8.11 1.22
CA ALA A 42 -0.89 -9.23 1.65
C ALA A 42 0.45 -8.74 2.23
N VAL A 43 1.12 -7.80 1.55
CA VAL A 43 2.39 -7.21 2.00
C VAL A 43 2.21 -6.49 3.33
N VAL A 44 1.16 -5.68 3.48
CA VAL A 44 0.90 -4.94 4.73
C VAL A 44 0.67 -5.88 5.91
N LEU A 45 -0.13 -6.93 5.72
CA LEU A 45 -0.37 -7.92 6.77
C LEU A 45 0.90 -8.70 7.16
N CYS A 46 1.78 -8.97 6.19
CA CYS A 46 3.04 -9.67 6.42
C CYS A 46 4.05 -8.80 7.17
N PHE A 47 4.26 -7.57 6.71
CA PHE A 47 5.34 -6.70 7.21
C PHE A 47 4.94 -5.85 8.41
N PHE A 48 3.74 -5.25 8.40
CA PHE A 48 3.26 -4.43 9.51
C PHE A 48 2.37 -5.22 10.48
N GLY A 49 1.64 -6.21 9.96
CA GLY A 49 0.82 -7.09 10.80
C GLY A 49 1.57 -8.25 11.45
N HIS A 50 2.86 -8.45 11.11
CA HIS A 50 3.69 -9.58 11.53
C HIS A 50 3.00 -10.95 11.38
N ARG A 51 2.10 -11.07 10.39
CA ARG A 51 1.31 -12.29 10.18
C ARG A 51 2.05 -13.28 9.31
N SER A 52 1.96 -14.57 9.65
CA SER A 52 2.43 -15.64 8.78
C SER A 52 1.54 -15.78 7.53
N GLN A 53 2.06 -16.40 6.47
CA GLN A 53 1.28 -16.64 5.25
C GLN A 53 -0.03 -17.43 5.50
N ALA A 54 -0.04 -18.34 6.49
CA ALA A 54 -1.25 -19.08 6.86
C ALA A 54 -2.28 -18.19 7.55
N GLN A 55 -1.83 -17.27 8.42
CA GLN A 55 -2.71 -16.29 9.06
C GLN A 55 -3.24 -15.27 8.03
N ILE A 56 -2.41 -14.85 7.08
CA ILE A 56 -2.82 -13.96 5.96
C ILE A 56 -3.84 -14.67 5.06
N ALA A 57 -3.61 -15.94 4.74
CA ALA A 57 -4.51 -16.78 3.97
C ALA A 57 -5.90 -16.84 4.61
N SER A 58 -5.96 -17.11 5.91
CA SER A 58 -7.20 -17.08 6.69
C SER A 58 -7.86 -15.69 6.68
N ALA A 59 -7.11 -14.63 6.94
CA ALA A 59 -7.63 -13.25 6.99
C ALA A 59 -8.15 -12.73 5.64
N MET A 60 -7.66 -13.29 4.52
CA MET A 60 -8.06 -12.89 3.16
C MET A 60 -9.04 -13.88 2.51
N GLY A 61 -9.33 -15.02 3.14
CA GLY A 61 -10.14 -16.09 2.55
C GLY A 61 -9.50 -16.69 1.29
N LEU A 62 -8.16 -16.74 1.22
CA LEU A 62 -7.42 -17.24 0.06
C LEU A 62 -6.53 -18.43 0.44
N PRO A 63 -6.22 -19.35 -0.50
CA PRO A 63 -5.23 -20.39 -0.26
C PRO A 63 -3.83 -19.83 0.03
N ARG A 64 -3.05 -20.48 0.90
CA ARG A 64 -1.66 -20.09 1.23
C ARG A 64 -0.78 -19.97 -0.01
N ALA A 65 -0.94 -20.85 -1.00
CA ALA A 65 -0.22 -20.77 -2.26
C ALA A 65 -0.54 -19.49 -3.06
N HIS A 66 -1.79 -19.03 -3.03
CA HIS A 66 -2.19 -17.76 -3.64
C HIS A 66 -1.55 -16.59 -2.89
N VAL A 67 -1.58 -16.59 -1.55
CA VAL A 67 -0.90 -15.57 -0.74
C VAL A 67 0.60 -15.51 -1.03
N SER A 68 1.26 -16.67 -1.12
CA SER A 68 2.68 -16.74 -1.49
C SER A 68 2.95 -16.07 -2.85
N ARG A 69 2.12 -16.36 -3.87
CA ARG A 69 2.23 -15.73 -5.20
C ARG A 69 2.01 -14.21 -5.14
N LEU A 70 1.03 -13.72 -4.36
CA LEU A 70 0.78 -12.29 -4.19
C LEU A 70 1.95 -11.58 -3.51
N LEU A 71 2.52 -12.18 -2.46
CA LEU A 71 3.70 -11.63 -1.77
C LEU A 71 4.92 -11.60 -2.70
N SER A 72 5.19 -12.68 -3.41
CA SER A 72 6.33 -12.74 -4.35
C SER A 72 6.18 -11.72 -5.48
N ARG A 73 4.99 -11.58 -6.07
CA ARG A 73 4.72 -10.57 -7.11
C ARG A 73 4.82 -9.14 -6.59
N GLY A 74 4.21 -8.87 -5.43
CA GLY A 74 4.28 -7.57 -4.78
C GLY A 74 5.72 -7.16 -4.47
N LEU A 75 6.50 -8.04 -3.84
CA LEU A 75 7.90 -7.76 -3.53
C LEU A 75 8.79 -7.62 -4.77
N ALA A 76 8.56 -8.42 -5.82
CA ALA A 76 9.28 -8.29 -7.07
C ALA A 76 8.99 -6.95 -7.74
N ARG A 77 7.73 -6.52 -7.75
CA ARG A 77 7.35 -5.21 -8.29
C ARG A 77 7.94 -4.08 -7.46
N MET A 78 7.89 -4.19 -6.14
CA MET A 78 8.46 -3.17 -5.27
C MET A 78 9.96 -3.01 -5.47
N ARG A 79 10.68 -4.12 -5.62
CA ARG A 79 12.11 -4.08 -5.96
C ARG A 79 12.34 -3.42 -7.32
N ALA A 80 11.56 -3.76 -8.35
CA ALA A 80 11.71 -3.13 -9.66
C ALA A 80 11.52 -1.60 -9.60
N ASP A 81 10.50 -1.14 -8.88
CA ASP A 81 10.21 0.30 -8.75
C ASP A 81 11.26 1.04 -7.88
N LEU A 82 11.91 0.35 -6.94
CA LEU A 82 12.95 0.94 -6.08
C LEU A 82 14.35 0.94 -6.72
N LEU A 83 14.59 0.11 -7.73
CA LEU A 83 15.85 0.03 -8.48
C LEU A 83 15.81 0.74 -9.84
N ALA A 84 14.64 1.22 -10.26
CA ALA A 84 14.45 2.01 -11.47
C ALA A 84 14.76 3.50 -11.23
#